data_AF-A0A928M0J2-F1
#
_entry.id   AF-A0A928M0J2-F1
#
_cell.length_a   1.000
_cell.length_b   1.000
_cell.length_c   1.000
_cell.angle_alpha   90.00
_cell.angle_beta   90.00
_cell.angle_gamma   90.00
#
_symmetry.space_group_name_H-M   'P 1'
#
loop_
_entity.id
_entity.type
_entity.pdbx_description
1 polymer ?
#
loop_
_entity_poly.entity_id
_entity_poly.type
_entity_poly.pdbx_seq_one_letter_code
_entity_poly.pdbx_strand_id
1 'polypeptide(L)' 'MKKEDIEAFIEIMKEIREEWTPEQVEEAYGPLTLREALDKRMSKLQTFYDFAEEVVKSDLEKL' A
#
# COMPACT_ATOMS: atom_id res chain seq x y z
N MET A 1 5.51 -8.07 13.25
CA MET A 1 4.89 -6.87 13.87
C MET A 1 4.10 -7.40 15.07
N LYS A 2 3.47 -6.59 15.95
CA LYS A 2 2.56 -7.19 16.95
C LYS A 2 1.20 -7.48 16.30
N LYS A 3 0.45 -8.45 16.84
CA LYS A 3 -0.88 -8.82 16.32
C LYS A 3 -1.83 -7.62 16.22
N GLU A 4 -1.87 -6.77 17.25
CA GLU A 4 -2.70 -5.57 17.29
C GLU A 4 -2.33 -4.56 16.18
N ASP A 5 -1.03 -4.41 15.90
CA ASP A 5 -0.54 -3.55 14.82
C ASP A 5 -0.91 -4.11 13.44
N ILE A 6 -0.86 -5.44 13.26
CA ILE A 6 -1.29 -6.10 12.02
C ILE A 6 -2.78 -5.88 11.77
N GLU A 7 -3.61 -6.05 12.80
CA GLU A 7 -5.05 -5.80 12.71
C GLU A 7 -5.33 -4.33 12.36
N ALA A 8 -4.63 -3.38 12.99
CA ALA A 8 -4.75 -1.97 12.67
C ALA A 8 -4.32 -1.64 11.23
N PHE A 9 -3.24 -2.25 10.74
CA PHE A 9 -2.81 -2.10 9.36
C PHE A 9 -3.90 -2.56 8.38
N ILE A 10 -4.50 -3.73 8.62
CA ILE A 10 -5.53 -4.32 7.75
C ILE A 10 -6.77 -3.43 7.69
N GLU A 11 -7.26 -2.95 8.84
CA GLU A 11 -8.43 -2.07 8.87
C GLU A 11 -8.17 -0.76 8.10
N ILE A 12 -6.98 -0.17 8.23
CA ILE A 12 -6.61 1.04 7.46
C ILE A 12 -6.55 0.75 5.95
N MET A 13 -6.02 -0.39 5.54
CA MET A 13 -5.99 -0.77 4.11
C MET A 13 -7.39 -1.02 3.54
N LYS A 14 -8.30 -1.56 4.36
CA LYS A 14 -9.70 -1.79 3.96
C LYS A 14 -10.46 -0.50 3.64
N GLU A 15 -10.15 0.60 4.33
CA GLU A 15 -10.71 1.93 4.04
C GLU A 15 -10.39 2.40 2.62
N ILE A 16 -9.25 1.99 2.07
CA ILE A 16 -8.84 2.26 0.67
C ILE A 16 -9.15 1.08 -0.28
N ARG A 17 -10.02 0.16 0.16
CA ARG A 17 -10.44 -1.06 -0.56
C ARG A 17 -9.30 -2.00 -0.93
N GLU A 18 -8.26 -2.03 -0.11
CA GLU A 18 -7.17 -2.98 -0.25
C GLU A 18 -7.28 -4.06 0.83
N GLU A 19 -7.51 -5.31 0.42
CA GLU A 19 -7.66 -6.44 1.34
C GLU A 19 -6.32 -7.12 1.59
N TRP A 20 -6.02 -7.37 2.86
CA TRP A 20 -4.82 -8.05 3.32
C TRP A 20 -5.18 -9.12 4.34
N THR A 21 -4.52 -10.28 4.26
CA THR A 21 -4.54 -11.26 5.36
C THR A 21 -3.43 -10.94 6.36
N PRO A 22 -3.57 -11.35 7.64
CA PRO A 22 -2.51 -11.20 8.64
C PRO A 22 -1.16 -11.77 8.20
N GLU A 23 -1.17 -12.92 7.51
CA GLU A 23 0.03 -13.58 7.00
C GLU A 23 0.73 -12.72 5.94
N GLN A 24 -0.02 -12.09 5.04
CA GLN A 24 0.54 -11.21 4.03
C GLN A 24 1.18 -9.96 4.64
N VAL A 25 0.55 -9.40 5.69
CA VAL A 25 1.10 -8.24 6.40
C VAL A 25 2.38 -8.63 7.14
N GLU A 26 2.40 -9.78 7.82
CA GLU A 26 3.59 -10.25 8.53
C GLU A 26 4.73 -10.59 7.57
N GLU A 27 4.44 -11.21 6.41
CA GLU A 27 5.45 -11.50 5.39
C GLU A 27 6.04 -10.22 4.80
N ALA A 28 5.21 -9.22 4.48
CA ALA A 28 5.66 -7.99 3.82
C ALA A 28 6.30 -6.98 4.78
N TYR A 29 5.83 -6.92 6.03
CA TYR A 29 6.12 -5.83 6.96
C TYR A 29 6.42 -6.28 8.40
N GLY A 30 6.50 -7.59 8.67
CA GLY A 30 6.71 -8.15 10.01
C GLY A 30 7.85 -7.50 10.81
N PRO A 31 9.01 -7.19 10.23
CA PRO A 31 10.09 -6.53 10.98
C PRO A 31 9.85 -5.03 11.30
N LEU A 32 8.80 -4.40 10.77
CA LEU A 32 8.56 -2.96 10.88
C LEU A 32 7.57 -2.62 12.00
N THR A 33 7.55 -1.35 12.40
CA THR A 33 6.43 -0.77 13.18
C THR A 33 5.22 -0.52 12.28
N LEU A 34 4.03 -0.38 12.87
CA LEU A 34 2.80 -0.02 12.13
C LEU A 34 2.99 1.23 11.27
N ARG A 35 3.61 2.28 11.83
CA ARG A 35 3.86 3.54 11.11
C ARG A 35 4.76 3.33 9.90
N GLU A 36 5.89 2.64 10.07
CA GLU A 36 6.81 2.37 8.96
C GLU A 36 6.17 1.51 7.88
N ALA A 37 5.33 0.54 8.26
CA ALA A 37 4.58 -0.28 7.32
C ALA A 37 3.58 0.55 6.49
N LEU A 38 2.81 1.42 7.14
CA LEU A 38 1.87 2.33 6.49
C LEU A 38 2.59 3.32 5.57
N ASP A 39 3.63 3.99 6.07
CA ASP A 39 4.43 4.95 5.28
C ASP A 39 5.00 4.27 4.03
N LYS A 40 5.54 3.06 4.18
CA LYS A 40 6.08 2.27 3.06
C LYS A 40 5.00 1.85 2.06
N ARG A 41 3.81 1.46 2.52
CA ARG A 41 2.70 1.07 1.63
C ARG A 41 2.14 2.26 0.88
N MET A 42 1.89 3.38 1.58
CA MET A 42 1.37 4.61 0.97
C MET A 42 2.35 5.19 -0.05
N SER A 43 3.66 5.16 0.23
CA SER A 43 4.68 5.55 -0.75
C SER A 43 4.63 4.71 -2.02
N LYS A 44 4.43 3.39 -1.91
CA LYS A 44 4.28 2.51 -3.09
C LYS A 44 3.00 2.82 -3.88
N LEU A 45 1.90 3.10 -3.19
CA LEU A 45 0.64 3.48 -3.84
C LEU A 45 0.79 4.79 -4.61
N GLN A 46 1.44 5.80 -4.01
CA GLN A 46 1.72 7.06 -4.70
C GLN A 46 2.55 6.83 -5.97
N THR A 47 3.64 6.07 -5.86
CA THR A 47 4.47 5.73 -7.04
C THR A 47 3.68 5.01 -8.13
N PHE A 48 2.75 4.13 -7.76
CA PHE A 48 1.88 3.47 -8.73
C PHE A 48 0.93 4.45 -9.42
N TYR A 49 0.31 5.36 -8.68
CA TYR A 49 -0.55 6.40 -9.26
C TYR A 49 0.21 7.35 -10.17
N ASP A 50 1.41 7.79 -9.76
CA ASP A 50 2.27 8.67 -10.56
C ASP A 50 2.64 7.99 -11.90
N PHE A 51 3.01 6.70 -11.85
CA PHE A 51 3.31 5.92 -13.05
C PHE A 51 2.09 5.75 -13.95
N ALA A 52 0.92 5.45 -13.38
CA ALA A 52 -0.31 5.30 -14.15
C ALA A 52 -0.71 6.61 -14.85
N GLU A 53 -0.54 7.76 -14.18
CA GLU A 53 -0.79 9.08 -14.76
C GLU A 53 0.14 9.36 -15.94
N GLU A 54 1.44 9.07 -15.81
CA GLU A 54 2.41 9.24 -16.90
C GLU A 54 2.04 8.41 -18.14
N VAL A 55 1.66 7.15 -17.94
CA VAL A 55 1.26 6.26 -19.04
C VAL A 55 0.00 6.78 -19.75
N VAL A 56 -1.04 7.12 -19.00
CA VAL A 56 -2.29 7.66 -19.56
C VAL A 56 -2.04 8.95 -20.33
N LYS A 57 -1.23 9.86 -19.78
CA LYS A 57 -0.86 11.11 -20.45
C LYS A 57 -0.08 10.85 -21.74
N SER A 58 0.90 9.94 -21.71
CA SER A 58 1.70 9.55 -22.88
C SER A 58 0.84 9.01 -24.01
N ASP A 59 -0.21 8.25 -23.69
CA ASP A 59 -1.10 7.65 -24.68
C ASP A 59 -2.12 8.65 -25.24
N LEU A 60 -2.55 9.64 -24.45
CA LEU A 60 -3.39 10.75 -24.92
C LEU A 60 -2.66 11.70 -25.87
N GLU A 61 -1.36 11.93 -25.68
CA GLU A 61 -0.55 12.81 -26.56
C GLU A 61 -0.19 12.17 -27.91
N LYS A 62 -0.44 10.87 -28.10
CA LYS A 62 -0.19 10.13 -29.35
C LYS A 62 -1.42 10.01 -30.26
N LEU A 63 -2.59 10.47 -29.81
CA LEU A 63 -3.86 10.51 -30.57
C LEU A 63 -4.09 11.88 -31.21
#